data_AF-A0A0H5R1Q9-F1
#
_entry.id   AF-A0A0H5R1Q9-F1
#
_cell.length_a   1.000
_cell.length_b   1.000
_cell.length_c   1.000
_cell.angle_alpha   90.00
_cell.angle_beta   90.00
_cell.angle_gamma   90.00
#
_symmetry.space_group_name_H-M   'P 1'
#
loop_
_entity.id
_entity.type
_entity.pdbx_description
1 polymer ?
#
loop_
_entity_poly.entity_id
_entity_poly.type
_entity_poly.pdbx_seq_one_letter_code
_entity_poly.pdbx_strand_id
1 'polypeptide(L)'
;RDQDGNTALAVALLHKRGVKTISPIITAAKEQFKHNLGQNVMTGPSVWSSPNLIQDDRDKNAILEAMSEFINGRNLCGRTALLISFECKFSIRTVKFLLE
;
A
#
# COMPACT_ATOMS: atom_id res chain seq x y z
N ARG A 1 -4.87 3.21 12.17
CA ARG A 1 -4.76 1.79 12.62
C ARG A 1 -5.86 1.55 13.65
N ASP A 2 -6.27 0.31 13.89
CA ASP A 2 -7.20 -0.03 14.98
C ASP A 2 -6.47 -0.18 16.34
N GLN A 3 -7.17 -0.68 17.35
CA GLN A 3 -6.65 -0.86 18.72
C GLN A 3 -5.49 -1.87 18.79
N ASP A 4 -5.42 -2.82 17.85
CA ASP A 4 -4.36 -3.82 17.76
C ASP A 4 -3.23 -3.40 16.80
N GLY A 5 -3.29 -2.17 16.28
CA GLY A 5 -2.33 -1.66 15.31
C GLY A 5 -2.52 -2.20 13.90
N ASN A 6 -3.67 -2.81 13.58
CA ASN A 6 -3.98 -3.28 12.22
C ASN A 6 -4.23 -2.09 11.28
N THR A 7 -3.77 -2.21 10.04
CA THR A 7 -4.21 -1.35 8.94
C THR A 7 -5.63 -1.74 8.51
N ALA A 8 -6.31 -0.87 7.76
CA ALA A 8 -7.62 -1.20 7.20
C ALA A 8 -7.57 -2.49 6.34
N LEU A 9 -6.45 -2.72 5.64
CA LEU A 9 -6.21 -3.94 4.87
C LEU A 9 -6.13 -5.18 5.78
N ALA A 10 -5.36 -5.13 6.87
CA ALA A 10 -5.26 -6.21 7.83
C ALA A 10 -6.62 -6.53 8.48
N VAL A 11 -7.41 -5.51 8.84
CA VAL A 11 -8.78 -5.68 9.34
C VAL A 11 -9.68 -6.38 8.31
N ALA A 12 -9.64 -5.96 7.05
CA ALA A 12 -10.43 -6.56 5.99
C ALA A 12 -10.09 -8.04 5.78
N LEU A 13 -8.81 -8.39 5.85
CA LEU A 13 -8.33 -9.77 5.75
C LEU A 13 -8.76 -10.61 6.97
N LEU A 14 -8.61 -10.10 8.19
CA LEU A 14 -9.07 -10.78 9.41
C LEU A 14 -10.56 -11.13 9.36
N HIS A 15 -11.37 -10.22 8.81
CA HIS A 15 -12.81 -10.40 8.65
C HIS A 15 -13.20 -11.12 7.35
N LYS A 16 -12.23 -11.74 6.67
CA LYS A 16 -12.42 -12.53 5.44
C LYS A 16 -13.22 -11.80 4.36
N ARG A 17 -13.01 -10.48 4.24
CA ARG A 17 -13.71 -9.67 3.23
C ARG A 17 -13.21 -10.06 1.84
N GLY A 18 -14.12 -10.11 0.88
CA GLY A 18 -13.78 -10.51 -0.49
C GLY A 18 -12.98 -9.45 -1.24
N VAL A 19 -12.56 -9.80 -2.45
CA VAL A 19 -11.78 -8.92 -3.36
C VAL A 19 -12.48 -7.58 -3.60
N LYS A 20 -13.81 -7.54 -3.62
CA LYS A 20 -14.61 -6.30 -3.76
C LYS A 20 -14.35 -5.28 -2.65
N THR A 21 -13.87 -5.72 -1.49
CA THR A 21 -13.48 -4.85 -0.36
C THR A 21 -11.98 -4.64 -0.31
N ILE A 22 -11.19 -5.68 -0.55
CA ILE A 22 -9.72 -5.61 -0.48
C ILE A 22 -9.15 -4.72 -1.59
N SER A 23 -9.63 -4.86 -2.83
CA SER A 23 -9.09 -4.12 -3.97
C SER A 23 -9.22 -2.60 -3.82
N PRO A 24 -10.38 -2.03 -3.43
CA PRO A 24 -10.49 -0.60 -3.18
C PRO A 24 -9.52 -0.06 -2.12
N ILE A 25 -9.22 -0.85 -1.07
CA ILE A 25 -8.26 -0.45 -0.02
C ILE A 25 -6.85 -0.33 -0.60
N ILE A 26 -6.43 -1.31 -1.41
CA ILE A 26 -5.12 -1.31 -2.08
C ILE A 26 -5.03 -0.14 -3.06
N THR A 27 -6.07 0.07 -3.87
CA THR A 27 -6.13 1.19 -4.81
C THR A 27 -6.04 2.53 -4.10
N ALA A 28 -6.81 2.72 -3.02
CA ALA A 28 -6.79 3.97 -2.26
C ALA A 28 -5.41 4.23 -1.63
N ALA A 29 -4.77 3.21 -1.05
CA ALA A 29 -3.41 3.34 -0.50
C ALA A 29 -2.40 3.77 -1.59
N LYS A 30 -2.45 3.14 -2.77
CA LYS A 30 -1.57 3.46 -3.89
C LYS A 30 -1.75 4.90 -4.39
N GLU A 31 -3.00 5.36 -4.53
CA GLU A 31 -3.30 6.74 -4.93
C GLU A 31 -2.87 7.75 -3.86
N GLN A 32 -3.03 7.40 -2.58
CA GLN A 32 -2.53 8.24 -1.49
C GLN A 32 -1.00 8.39 -1.53
N PHE A 33 -0.25 7.31 -1.77
CA PHE A 33 1.21 7.39 -1.88
C PHE A 33 1.65 8.21 -3.09
N LYS A 34 1.00 8.07 -4.25
CA LYS A 34 1.23 8.93 -5.41
C LYS A 34 1.00 10.39 -5.08
N HIS A 35 -0.13 10.71 -4.44
CA HIS A 35 -0.47 12.09 -4.08
C HIS A 35 0.56 12.68 -3.10
N ASN A 36 0.92 11.95 -2.05
CA ASN A 36 1.91 12.38 -1.07
C ASN A 36 3.27 12.67 -1.73
N LEU A 37 3.68 11.84 -2.69
CA LEU A 37 4.92 12.04 -3.42
C LEU A 37 4.87 13.30 -4.32
N GLY A 38 3.77 13.49 -5.07
CA GLY A 38 3.58 14.68 -5.89
C GLY A 38 3.52 15.99 -5.08
N GLN A 39 3.00 15.94 -3.85
CA GLN A 39 3.02 17.08 -2.92
C GLN A 39 4.43 17.34 -2.36
N ASN A 40 5.20 16.30 -2.05
CA ASN A 40 6.57 16.42 -1.53
C ASN A 40 7.57 16.93 -2.59
N VAL A 41 7.27 16.81 -3.88
CA VAL A 41 8.06 17.40 -4.98
C VAL A 41 7.79 18.92 -5.13
N MET A 42 6.72 19.45 -4.53
CA MET A 42 6.30 20.84 -4.66
C MET A 42 6.80 21.72 -3.50
N THR A 43 8.09 22.00 -3.45
CA THR A 43 8.62 23.14 -2.65
C THR A 43 9.65 23.95 -3.43
N GLY A 44 9.16 24.92 -4.21
CA GLY A 44 9.96 26.01 -4.78
C GLY A 44 9.34 26.59 -6.08
N PRO A 45 9.11 27.91 -6.20
CA PRO A 45 8.53 28.53 -7.40
C PRO A 45 9.41 28.48 -8.67
N SER A 46 10.52 27.73 -8.67
CA SER A 46 11.53 27.76 -9.74
C SER A 46 11.84 26.42 -10.41
N VAL A 47 11.12 25.33 -10.11
CA VAL A 47 11.41 24.01 -10.71
C VAL A 47 10.19 23.48 -11.45
N TRP A 48 9.81 24.18 -12.53
CA TRP A 48 8.97 23.62 -13.58
C TRP A 48 9.89 23.03 -14.66
N SER A 49 10.58 21.94 -14.34
CA SER A 49 11.58 21.37 -15.24
C SER A 49 11.22 19.94 -15.60
N SER A 50 10.42 19.82 -16.67
CA SER A 50 10.23 18.67 -17.58
C SER A 50 9.93 17.28 -16.97
N PRO A 51 9.09 16.45 -17.64
CA PRO A 51 8.92 15.06 -17.23
C PRO A 51 10.21 14.29 -17.54
N ASN A 52 11.11 14.23 -16.57
CA ASN A 52 12.30 13.39 -16.66
C ASN A 52 11.87 11.95 -16.36
N LEU A 53 12.09 11.03 -17.30
CA LEU A 53 11.86 9.58 -17.12
C LEU A 53 12.51 9.03 -15.84
N ILE A 54 13.61 9.65 -15.38
CA ILE A 54 14.31 9.31 -14.13
C ILE A 54 13.48 9.66 -12.89
N GLN A 55 12.65 10.71 -12.94
CA GLN A 55 11.69 11.03 -11.88
C GLN A 55 10.55 10.02 -11.88
N ASP A 56 9.98 9.67 -13.04
CA ASP A 56 8.91 8.66 -13.13
C ASP A 56 9.36 7.29 -12.57
N ASP A 57 10.57 6.84 -12.90
CA ASP A 57 11.12 5.57 -12.38
C ASP A 57 11.44 5.63 -10.87
N ARG A 58 12.00 6.75 -10.38
CA ARG A 58 12.25 6.96 -8.95
C ARG A 58 10.94 7.00 -8.17
N ASP A 59 9.94 7.69 -8.70
CA ASP A 59 8.64 7.85 -8.07
C ASP A 59 7.89 6.53 -8.01
N LYS A 60 7.96 5.75 -9.09
CA LYS A 60 7.45 4.37 -9.11
C LYS A 60 8.11 3.50 -8.05
N ASN A 61 9.44 3.54 -7.91
CA ASN A 61 10.13 2.76 -6.88
C ASN A 61 9.72 3.19 -5.47
N ALA A 62 9.63 4.49 -5.20
CA ALA A 62 9.16 4.99 -3.91
C ALA A 62 7.73 4.55 -3.58
N ILE A 63 6.83 4.54 -4.57
CA ILE A 63 5.46 4.03 -4.40
C ILE A 63 5.46 2.53 -4.10
N LEU A 64 6.30 1.75 -4.80
CA LEU A 64 6.42 0.30 -4.56
C LEU A 64 6.98 0.01 -3.17
N GLU A 65 7.98 0.75 -2.71
CA GLU A 65 8.52 0.62 -1.35
C GLU A 65 7.46 0.97 -0.29
N ALA A 66 6.74 2.09 -0.46
CA ALA A 66 5.66 2.48 0.46
C ALA A 66 4.52 1.45 0.49
N MET A 67 4.14 0.90 -0.67
CA MET A 67 3.17 -0.20 -0.75
C MET A 67 3.68 -1.47 -0.06
N SER A 68 4.95 -1.81 -0.23
CA SER A 68 5.58 -2.94 0.45
C SER A 68 5.54 -2.76 1.97
N GLU A 69 5.88 -1.57 2.49
CA GLU A 69 5.78 -1.26 3.91
C GLU A 69 4.33 -1.31 4.40
N PHE A 70 3.37 -0.84 3.61
CA PHE A 70 1.95 -0.91 3.95
C PHE A 70 1.44 -2.35 4.10
N ILE A 71 1.87 -3.26 3.22
CA ILE A 71 1.47 -4.68 3.23
C ILE A 71 2.23 -5.47 4.32
N ASN A 72 3.53 -5.21 4.45
CA ASN A 72 4.43 -5.91 5.36
C ASN A 72 4.56 -5.25 6.74
N GLY A 73 3.87 -4.13 6.96
CA GLY A 73 3.82 -3.44 8.24
C GLY A 73 3.24 -4.33 9.33
N ARG A 74 3.98 -4.46 10.43
CA ARG A 74 3.56 -5.28 11.57
C ARG A 74 2.55 -4.53 12.44
N ASN A 75 1.51 -5.22 12.87
CA ASN A 75 0.61 -4.77 13.93
C ASN A 75 1.26 -4.97 15.33
N LEU A 76 0.53 -4.67 16.41
CA LEU A 76 1.05 -4.79 17.77
C LEU A 76 1.37 -6.23 18.18
N CYS A 77 0.79 -7.21 17.49
CA CYS A 77 1.07 -8.63 17.66
C CYS A 77 2.18 -9.16 16.73
N GLY A 78 2.85 -8.29 15.96
CA GLY A 78 3.89 -8.69 15.01
C GLY A 78 3.37 -9.28 13.69
N ARG A 79 2.05 -9.25 13.43
CA ARG A 79 1.44 -9.79 12.21
C ARG A 79 1.39 -8.75 11.10
N THR A 80 1.67 -9.19 9.87
CA THR A 80 1.54 -8.38 8.65
C THR A 80 0.21 -8.67 7.95
N ALA A 81 -0.24 -7.79 7.05
CA ALA A 81 -1.42 -8.09 6.23
C ALA A 81 -1.19 -9.35 5.38
N LEU A 82 0.02 -9.53 4.86
CA LEU A 82 0.38 -10.73 4.10
C LEU A 82 0.27 -12.00 4.96
N LEU A 83 0.80 -12.01 6.18
CA LEU A 83 0.68 -13.16 7.09
C LEU A 83 -0.78 -13.49 7.40
N ILE A 84 -1.58 -12.48 7.72
CA ILE A 84 -3.01 -12.63 8.00
C ILE A 84 -3.75 -13.26 6.82
N SER A 85 -3.38 -12.91 5.58
CA SER A 85 -4.00 -13.49 4.38
C SER A 85 -3.81 -15.02 4.29
N PHE A 86 -2.64 -15.53 4.70
CA PHE A 86 -2.36 -16.96 4.76
C PHE A 86 -3.11 -17.63 5.92
N GLU A 87 -3.07 -17.04 7.12
CA GLU A 87 -3.76 -17.55 8.31
C GLU A 87 -5.28 -17.65 8.08
N CYS A 88 -5.85 -16.69 7.37
CA CYS A 88 -7.28 -16.66 7.03
C CYS A 88 -7.65 -17.55 5.83
N LYS A 89 -6.69 -18.26 5.22
CA LYS A 89 -6.85 -19.19 4.09
C LYS A 89 -7.44 -18.54 2.83
N PHE A 90 -6.99 -17.32 2.51
CA PHE A 90 -7.38 -16.69 1.25
C PHE A 90 -6.87 -17.47 0.04
N SER A 91 -7.60 -17.34 -1.08
CA SER A 91 -7.17 -17.93 -2.35
C SER A 91 -5.82 -17.36 -2.79
N ILE A 92 -5.02 -18.16 -3.50
CA ILE A 92 -3.76 -17.72 -4.11
C ILE A 92 -3.98 -16.46 -4.96
N ARG A 93 -5.12 -16.37 -5.66
CA ARG A 93 -5.49 -15.19 -6.45
C ARG A 93 -5.58 -13.93 -5.58
N THR A 94 -6.15 -14.04 -4.38
CA THR A 94 -6.25 -12.91 -3.45
C THR A 94 -4.89 -12.55 -2.86
N VAL A 95 -4.06 -13.54 -2.53
CA VAL A 95 -2.69 -13.30 -2.03
C VAL A 95 -1.82 -12.63 -3.09
N LYS A 96 -1.96 -12.98 -4.37
CA LYS A 96 -1.23 -12.34 -5.47
C LYS A 96 -1.47 -10.82 -5.54
N PHE A 97 -2.69 -10.35 -5.28
CA PHE A 97 -2.96 -8.91 -5.23
C PHE A 97 -2.20 -8.17 -4.12
N LEU A 98 -1.68 -8.88 -3.12
CA LEU A 98 -0.83 -8.31 -2.07
C LEU A 98 0.67 -8.34 -2.43
N LEU A 99 1.03 -8.97 -3.53
CA LEU A 99 2.42 -9.16 -3.98
C LEU A 99 2.74 -8.43 -5.29
N GLU A 100 1.73 -7.87 -5.95
CA GLU A 100 1.81 -7.04 -7.17
C GLU A 100 1.86 -5.54 -6.84
#